data_AF-A0AAD9WP04-F1
#
_entry.id   AF-A0AAD9WP04-F1
#
_cell.length_a   1.000
_cell.length_b   1.000
_cell.length_c   1.000
_cell.angle_alpha   90.00
_cell.angle_beta   90.00
_cell.angle_gamma   90.00
#
_symmetry.space_group_name_H-M   'P 1'
#
loop_
_entity.id
_entity.type
_entity.pdbx_description
1 polymer ?
#
loop_
_entity_poly.entity_id
_entity_poly.type
_entity_poly.pdbx_seq_one_letter_code
_entity_poly.pdbx_strand_id
1 'polypeptide(L)'
;MTDEMDISESSKGKEVGNAETEDAQPQPTSNSIVIEVGGDEFWPLSGKPYFEIILSKTHLHPMYQIGIPSKIHSLLPSRDIPTFISYKGKEWKMVYYGKGQCRKRFDSSWKTFVIDNNLKVGDACVFELTELSEVKLRFRAQILRGDIPSHFQDIENGESADTAIFIG
;
A
#
# COMPACT_ATOMS: atom_id res chain seq x y z
N MET A 1 64.64 -2.46 27.25
CA MET A 1 65.85 -1.89 26.64
C MET A 1 66.99 -2.77 27.13
N THR A 2 67.47 -3.77 26.39
CA THR A 2 67.56 -4.06 24.95
C THR A 2 67.48 -5.58 24.78
N ASP A 3 66.69 -6.09 23.83
CA ASP A 3 67.10 -6.70 22.52
C ASP A 3 67.86 -8.04 22.70
N GLU A 4 67.71 -9.10 21.92
CA GLU A 4 66.92 -9.47 20.74
C GLU A 4 67.04 -11.01 20.59
N MET A 5 66.11 -11.60 19.84
CA MET A 5 66.16 -12.75 18.89
C MET A 5 67.40 -13.71 18.89
N ASP A 6 67.32 -15.00 18.52
CA ASP A 6 66.71 -15.50 17.28
C ASP A 6 66.78 -17.06 17.12
N ILE A 7 65.96 -17.59 16.18
CA ILE A 7 65.97 -18.85 15.35
C ILE A 7 66.06 -20.26 16.03
N SER A 8 65.48 -21.38 15.54
CA SER A 8 64.93 -21.76 14.22
C SER A 8 64.05 -23.05 14.25
N GLU A 9 63.13 -23.09 13.27
CA GLU A 9 62.68 -24.20 12.39
C GLU A 9 61.88 -25.46 12.83
N SER A 10 60.65 -25.51 12.26
CA SER A 10 60.08 -26.56 11.36
C SER A 10 59.69 -27.94 11.89
N SER A 11 58.40 -28.27 11.77
CA SER A 11 57.94 -29.53 11.14
C SER A 11 56.46 -29.52 10.77
N LYS A 12 56.19 -30.25 9.69
CA LYS A 12 54.98 -30.30 8.87
C LYS A 12 54.02 -31.38 9.39
N GLY A 13 52.74 -31.05 9.56
CA GLY A 13 51.66 -31.98 9.87
C GLY A 13 50.39 -31.57 9.16
N LYS A 14 49.84 -32.47 8.36
CA LYS A 14 48.71 -32.30 7.46
C LYS A 14 47.56 -33.07 8.09
N GLU A 15 46.42 -32.44 8.38
CA GLU A 15 45.19 -33.18 8.68
C GLU A 15 43.97 -32.48 8.07
N VAL A 16 43.16 -33.31 7.44
CA VAL A 16 41.99 -33.04 6.62
C VAL A 16 40.77 -33.13 7.53
N GLY A 17 39.79 -32.22 7.37
CA GLY A 17 38.55 -32.32 8.12
C GLY A 17 37.54 -31.23 7.82
N ASN A 18 36.85 -31.39 6.69
CA ASN A 18 35.45 -31.08 6.40
C ASN A 18 34.88 -29.69 6.74
N ALA A 19 34.53 -28.99 5.67
CA ALA A 19 33.53 -27.93 5.65
C ALA A 19 32.15 -28.52 5.99
N GLU A 20 31.49 -27.93 6.98
CA GLU A 20 30.04 -28.03 7.14
C GLU A 20 29.44 -26.66 6.85
N THR A 21 28.59 -26.67 5.83
CA THR A 21 27.85 -25.55 5.27
C THR A 21 26.78 -25.12 6.26
N GLU A 22 26.89 -23.89 6.77
CA GLU A 22 25.82 -23.25 7.52
C GLU A 22 24.68 -22.95 6.55
N ASP A 23 23.57 -23.66 6.73
CA ASP A 23 22.36 -23.62 5.91
C ASP A 23 21.71 -22.23 6.02
N ALA A 24 22.03 -21.36 5.07
CA ALA A 24 21.36 -20.08 4.90
C ALA A 24 19.94 -20.32 4.40
N GLN A 25 19.01 -20.42 5.36
CA GLN A 25 17.57 -20.50 5.10
C GLN A 25 17.13 -19.28 4.25
N PRO A 26 16.61 -19.47 3.02
CA PRO A 26 16.17 -18.36 2.20
C PRO A 26 14.91 -17.73 2.81
N GLN A 27 15.03 -16.47 3.23
CA GLN A 27 13.86 -15.66 3.55
C GLN A 27 12.98 -15.53 2.29
N PRO A 28 11.64 -15.59 2.42
CA PRO A 28 10.75 -15.43 1.29
C PRO A 28 10.88 -13.99 0.78
N THR A 29 11.58 -13.83 -0.35
CA THR A 29 11.57 -12.59 -1.13
C THR A 29 10.15 -12.37 -1.60
N SER A 30 9.46 -11.41 -0.97
CA SER A 30 8.21 -10.87 -1.47
C SER A 30 8.51 -10.16 -2.78
N ASN A 31 8.55 -10.93 -3.87
CA ASN A 31 8.65 -10.42 -5.22
C ASN A 31 7.38 -9.60 -5.47
N SER A 32 7.47 -8.30 -5.18
CA SER A 32 6.41 -7.35 -5.47
C SER A 32 6.41 -7.19 -6.98
N ILE A 33 5.53 -7.92 -7.66
CA ILE A 33 5.37 -7.82 -9.11
C ILE A 33 4.86 -6.40 -9.39
N VAL A 34 5.70 -5.59 -10.02
CA VAL A 34 5.28 -4.32 -10.60
C VAL A 34 4.67 -4.62 -11.96
N ILE A 35 3.45 -4.16 -12.19
CA ILE A 35 2.80 -4.21 -13.51
C ILE A 35 2.77 -2.80 -14.05
N GLU A 36 3.38 -2.57 -15.21
CA GLU A 36 3.26 -1.29 -15.90
C GLU A 36 2.13 -1.38 -16.93
N VAL A 37 1.08 -0.58 -16.75
CA VAL A 37 0.01 -0.41 -17.75
C VAL A 37 -0.11 1.06 -18.06
N GLY A 38 0.14 1.45 -19.32
CA GLY A 38 -0.03 2.84 -19.76
C GLY A 38 0.94 3.86 -19.12
N GLY A 39 2.07 3.43 -18.56
CA GLY A 39 3.05 4.30 -17.90
C GLY A 39 2.78 4.56 -16.41
N ASP A 40 1.73 3.95 -15.85
CA ASP A 40 1.51 3.94 -14.41
C ASP A 40 2.03 2.63 -13.78
N GLU A 41 2.83 2.78 -12.72
CA GLU A 41 3.32 1.68 -11.89
C GLU A 41 2.16 1.13 -11.04
N PHE A 42 1.68 -0.06 -11.38
CA PHE A 42 0.62 -0.76 -10.66
C PHE A 42 1.18 -1.85 -9.76
N TRP A 43 0.66 -1.91 -8.55
CA TRP A 43 1.05 -2.89 -7.54
C TRP A 43 -0.16 -3.79 -7.24
N PRO A 44 -0.14 -5.07 -7.62
CA PRO A 44 -1.19 -6.00 -7.25
C PRO A 44 -1.40 -6.01 -5.73
N LEU A 45 -2.65 -6.23 -5.32
CA LEU A 45 -2.96 -6.53 -3.94
C LEU A 45 -2.19 -7.79 -3.52
N SER A 46 -1.53 -7.72 -2.37
CA SER A 46 -0.65 -8.76 -1.84
C SER A 46 -1.39 -9.88 -1.08
N GLY A 47 -2.72 -9.94 -1.22
CA GLY A 47 -3.58 -10.85 -0.45
C GLY A 47 -3.87 -10.38 0.97
N LYS A 48 -3.37 -9.21 1.39
CA LYS A 48 -3.70 -8.60 2.68
C LYS A 48 -5.12 -8.02 2.67
N PRO A 49 -5.75 -7.85 3.84
CA PRO A 49 -7.06 -7.22 3.92
C PRO A 49 -7.06 -5.83 3.27
N TYR A 50 -8.10 -5.52 2.51
CA TYR A 50 -8.24 -4.24 1.85
C TYR A 50 -9.69 -3.78 1.83
N PHE A 51 -9.89 -2.51 1.53
CA PHE A 51 -11.19 -1.94 1.23
C PHE A 51 -11.07 -0.83 0.19
N GLU A 52 -12.13 -0.66 -0.59
CA GLU A 52 -12.27 0.38 -1.60
C GLU A 52 -13.30 1.42 -1.19
N ILE A 53 -13.10 2.64 -1.66
CA ILE A 53 -14.06 3.74 -1.52
C ILE A 53 -14.15 4.44 -2.87
N ILE A 54 -15.37 4.53 -3.39
CA ILE A 54 -15.69 5.42 -4.52
C ILE A 54 -15.95 6.81 -3.95
N LEU A 55 -15.22 7.80 -4.46
CA LEU A 55 -15.25 9.16 -3.94
C LEU A 55 -16.54 9.86 -4.38
N SER A 56 -17.28 10.36 -3.38
CA SER A 56 -18.49 11.14 -3.56
C SER A 56 -18.26 12.54 -2.99
N LYS A 57 -19.25 13.43 -3.13
CA LYS A 57 -19.15 14.80 -2.62
C LYS A 57 -18.83 14.90 -1.12
N THR A 58 -19.28 13.94 -0.31
CA THR A 58 -19.02 13.93 1.15
C THR A 58 -17.55 13.63 1.48
N HIS A 59 -16.88 12.83 0.65
CA HIS A 59 -15.47 12.47 0.78
C HIS A 59 -14.54 13.63 0.41
N LEU A 60 -15.05 14.65 -0.30
CA LEU A 60 -14.29 15.74 -0.88
C LEU A 60 -14.76 17.10 -0.34
N HIS A 61 -14.36 18.18 -1.00
CA HIS A 61 -14.81 19.52 -0.66
C HIS A 61 -16.35 19.62 -0.70
N PRO A 62 -16.99 20.26 0.29
CA PRO A 62 -16.40 20.96 1.43
C PRO A 62 -16.22 20.11 2.70
N MET A 63 -16.77 18.89 2.75
CA MET A 63 -16.91 18.14 4.00
C MET A 63 -15.67 17.34 4.41
N TYR A 64 -14.98 16.73 3.45
CA TYR A 64 -13.83 15.85 3.67
C TYR A 64 -14.07 14.75 4.72
N GLN A 65 -15.28 14.19 4.76
CA GLN A 65 -15.65 13.13 5.69
C GLN A 65 -15.48 11.78 5.01
N ILE A 66 -14.67 10.88 5.58
CA ILE A 66 -14.46 9.53 5.05
C ILE A 66 -14.72 8.48 6.12
N GLY A 67 -15.77 7.68 5.91
CA GLY A 67 -16.10 6.54 6.74
C GLY A 67 -15.37 5.28 6.27
N ILE A 68 -14.96 4.44 7.23
CA ILE A 68 -14.40 3.13 6.92
C ILE A 68 -15.57 2.16 6.64
N PRO A 69 -15.54 1.39 5.54
CA PRO A 69 -16.57 0.40 5.24
C PRO A 69 -16.72 -0.65 6.35
N SER A 70 -17.96 -1.03 6.69
CA SER A 70 -18.27 -1.97 7.77
C SER A 70 -17.58 -3.33 7.61
N LYS A 71 -17.35 -3.77 6.37
CA LYS A 71 -16.69 -5.04 6.04
C LYS A 71 -15.32 -5.24 6.69
N ILE A 72 -14.58 -4.17 6.98
CA ILE A 72 -13.25 -4.25 7.60
C ILE A 72 -13.26 -3.92 9.10
N HIS A 73 -14.42 -3.57 9.67
CA HIS A 73 -14.50 -3.11 11.06
C HIS A 73 -14.03 -4.15 12.07
N SER A 74 -14.29 -5.44 11.85
CA SER A 74 -13.85 -6.54 12.73
C SER A 74 -12.33 -6.71 12.77
N LEU A 75 -11.63 -6.28 11.73
CA LEU A 75 -10.18 -6.38 11.61
C LEU A 75 -9.46 -5.17 12.23
N LEU A 76 -10.15 -4.03 12.36
CA LEU A 76 -9.54 -2.79 12.83
C LEU A 76 -9.76 -2.55 14.33
N PRO A 77 -8.79 -1.94 15.04
CA PRO A 77 -8.89 -1.70 16.47
C PRO A 77 -10.10 -0.83 16.84
N SER A 78 -10.64 -1.03 18.05
CA SER A 78 -11.75 -0.23 18.58
C SER A 78 -11.26 0.96 19.42
N ARG A 79 -10.27 1.68 18.90
CA ARG A 79 -9.58 2.79 19.58
C ARG A 79 -9.11 3.83 18.56
N ASP A 80 -8.77 5.01 19.05
CA ASP A 80 -8.23 6.07 18.19
C ASP A 80 -6.72 5.89 18.08
N ILE A 81 -6.19 5.74 16.87
CA ILE A 81 -4.77 5.49 16.64
C ILE A 81 -4.22 6.25 15.42
N PRO A 82 -2.95 6.69 15.48
CA PRO A 82 -2.24 7.19 14.31
C PRO A 82 -2.32 6.21 13.15
N THR A 83 -2.65 6.74 11.98
CA THR A 83 -2.78 5.99 10.74
C THR A 83 -2.00 6.69 9.64
N PHE A 84 -1.36 5.89 8.80
CA PHE A 84 -0.57 6.38 7.68
C PHE A 84 -1.09 5.78 6.39
N ILE A 85 -1.27 6.62 5.37
CA ILE A 85 -1.59 6.17 4.01
C ILE A 85 -0.35 6.39 3.15
N SER A 86 0.12 5.34 2.47
CA SER A 86 1.26 5.42 1.56
C SER A 86 0.80 5.30 0.12
N TYR A 87 1.23 6.20 -0.76
CA TYR A 87 0.91 6.19 -2.20
C TYR A 87 2.02 6.89 -3.00
N LYS A 88 2.46 6.26 -4.10
CA LYS A 88 3.55 6.73 -4.99
C LYS A 88 4.77 7.28 -4.22
N GLY A 89 5.26 6.50 -3.24
CA GLY A 89 6.43 6.85 -2.43
C GLY A 89 6.23 7.95 -1.39
N LYS A 90 5.03 8.53 -1.28
CA LYS A 90 4.68 9.54 -0.28
C LYS A 90 3.82 8.93 0.83
N GLU A 91 3.80 9.59 1.98
CA GLU A 91 3.04 9.16 3.16
C GLU A 91 2.25 10.31 3.77
N TRP A 92 0.97 10.05 4.07
CA TRP A 92 0.06 10.99 4.72
C TRP A 92 -0.34 10.47 6.10
N LYS A 93 -0.05 11.25 7.13
CA LYS A 93 -0.41 10.96 8.52
C LYS A 93 -1.81 11.49 8.84
N MET A 94 -2.61 10.69 9.53
CA MET A 94 -3.95 11.04 10.02
C MET A 94 -4.29 10.23 11.28
N VAL A 95 -5.47 10.50 11.85
CA VAL A 95 -6.01 9.69 12.95
C VAL A 95 -7.17 8.84 12.44
N TYR A 96 -7.11 7.55 12.72
CA TYR A 96 -8.27 6.66 12.61
C TYR A 96 -9.05 6.72 13.93
N TYR A 97 -10.35 7.03 13.84
CA TYR A 97 -11.27 7.02 14.97
C TYR A 97 -12.00 5.68 15.05
N GLY A 98 -11.53 4.78 15.92
CA GLY A 98 -12.04 3.42 16.03
C GLY A 98 -13.02 3.15 17.15
N LYS A 99 -13.19 4.09 18.10
CA LYS A 99 -13.97 3.88 19.33
C LYS A 99 -15.46 3.56 19.08
N GLY A 100 -16.03 4.01 17.97
CA GLY A 100 -17.42 3.76 17.62
C GLY A 100 -17.56 2.52 16.73
N GLN A 101 -18.32 1.51 17.17
CA GLN A 101 -18.53 0.26 16.42
C GLN A 101 -19.03 0.50 14.98
N CYS A 102 -19.94 1.46 14.76
CA CYS A 102 -20.54 1.73 13.44
C CYS A 102 -20.06 3.02 12.78
N ARG A 103 -19.11 3.76 13.38
CA ARG A 103 -18.72 5.12 12.94
C ARG A 103 -17.21 5.27 12.79
N LYS A 104 -16.54 4.18 12.41
CA LYS A 104 -15.10 4.17 12.13
C LYS A 104 -14.80 5.08 10.94
N ARG A 105 -13.84 6.00 11.08
CA ARG A 105 -13.54 7.04 10.08
C ARG A 105 -12.11 7.55 10.19
N PHE A 106 -11.63 8.25 9.17
CA PHE A 106 -10.44 9.10 9.31
C PHE A 106 -10.83 10.51 9.80
N ASP A 107 -9.86 11.21 10.38
CA ASP A 107 -10.00 12.60 10.80
C ASP A 107 -9.93 13.58 9.62
N SER A 108 -9.95 14.88 9.93
CA SER A 108 -9.91 15.95 8.92
C SER A 108 -8.61 15.97 8.11
N SER A 109 -7.56 15.26 8.54
CA SER A 109 -6.30 15.17 7.82
C SER A 109 -6.44 14.37 6.51
N TRP A 110 -7.54 13.64 6.32
CA TRP A 110 -7.97 13.11 5.03
C TRP A 110 -7.97 14.17 3.91
N LYS A 111 -8.32 15.42 4.25
CA LYS A 111 -8.31 16.55 3.31
C LYS A 111 -6.95 16.72 2.61
N THR A 112 -5.85 16.54 3.33
CA THR A 112 -4.51 16.69 2.78
C THR A 112 -4.23 15.62 1.72
N PHE A 113 -4.60 14.37 2.00
CA PHE A 113 -4.49 13.28 1.03
C PHE A 113 -5.31 13.56 -0.24
N VAL A 114 -6.54 14.10 -0.08
CA VAL A 114 -7.40 14.48 -1.21
C VAL A 114 -6.78 15.57 -2.08
N ILE A 115 -6.26 16.63 -1.46
CA ILE A 115 -5.72 17.79 -2.18
C ILE A 115 -4.42 17.41 -2.89
N ASP A 116 -3.48 16.79 -2.18
CA ASP A 116 -2.15 16.47 -2.73
C ASP A 116 -2.21 15.49 -3.90
N ASN A 117 -3.23 14.62 -3.91
CA ASN A 117 -3.45 13.63 -4.97
C ASN A 117 -4.51 14.05 -5.99
N ASN A 118 -5.03 15.28 -5.88
CA ASN A 118 -5.97 15.85 -6.83
C ASN A 118 -7.19 14.93 -7.08
N LEU A 119 -7.75 14.38 -6.00
CA LEU A 119 -8.86 13.42 -6.06
C LEU A 119 -10.18 14.10 -6.45
N LYS A 120 -10.95 13.43 -7.31
CA LYS A 120 -12.24 13.92 -7.83
C LYS A 120 -13.39 12.98 -7.48
N VAL A 121 -14.63 13.48 -7.63
CA VAL A 121 -15.82 12.62 -7.55
C VAL A 121 -15.73 11.58 -8.67
N GLY A 122 -16.02 10.32 -8.34
CA GLY A 122 -15.94 9.20 -9.28
C GLY A 122 -14.61 8.47 -9.28
N ASP A 123 -13.51 9.10 -8.78
CA ASP A 123 -12.29 8.35 -8.49
C ASP A 123 -12.56 7.28 -7.42
N ALA A 124 -11.80 6.19 -7.46
CA ALA A 124 -11.81 5.20 -6.39
C ALA A 124 -10.44 5.11 -5.71
N CYS A 125 -10.45 4.88 -4.41
CA CYS A 125 -9.25 4.56 -3.65
C CYS A 125 -9.36 3.15 -3.10
N VAL A 126 -8.37 2.31 -3.36
CA VAL A 126 -8.21 0.99 -2.74
C VAL A 126 -7.16 1.09 -1.65
N PHE A 127 -7.50 0.74 -0.43
CA PHE A 127 -6.63 0.79 0.75
C PHE A 127 -6.34 -0.62 1.23
N GLU A 128 -5.10 -1.06 1.07
CA GLU A 128 -4.62 -2.35 1.56
C GLU A 128 -3.90 -2.19 2.89
N LEU A 129 -4.28 -2.96 3.90
CA LEU A 129 -3.72 -2.92 5.25
C LEU A 129 -2.32 -3.52 5.27
N THR A 130 -1.29 -2.70 5.44
CA THR A 130 0.12 -3.12 5.42
C THR A 130 0.72 -3.29 6.81
N GLU A 131 0.21 -2.58 7.81
CA GLU A 131 0.61 -2.67 9.22
C GLU A 131 -0.64 -2.54 10.11
N LEU A 132 -0.83 -3.47 11.05
CA LEU A 132 -1.90 -3.45 12.04
C LEU A 132 -1.30 -3.70 13.42
N SER A 133 -1.41 -2.73 14.32
CA SER A 133 -0.99 -2.85 15.71
C SER A 133 -1.89 -2.04 16.63
N GLU A 134 -1.67 -2.19 17.93
CA GLU A 134 -2.43 -1.49 18.97
C GLU A 134 -2.10 0.01 19.09
N VAL A 135 -1.06 0.47 18.40
CA VAL A 135 -0.57 1.85 18.46
C VAL A 135 -0.54 2.55 17.09
N LYS A 136 -0.71 1.80 15.99
CA LYS A 136 -0.52 2.32 14.63
C LYS A 136 -1.17 1.46 13.56
N LEU A 137 -1.69 2.11 12.53
CA LEU A 137 -2.13 1.48 11.27
C LEU A 137 -1.33 2.03 10.08
N ARG A 138 -1.12 1.18 9.07
CA ARG A 138 -0.70 1.61 7.74
C ARG A 138 -1.58 1.02 6.66
N PHE A 139 -1.92 1.85 5.69
CA PHE A 139 -2.54 1.43 4.44
C PHE A 139 -1.66 1.81 3.27
N ARG A 140 -1.49 0.90 2.31
CA ARG A 140 -1.04 1.25 0.96
C ARG A 140 -2.27 1.61 0.14
N ALA A 141 -2.31 2.81 -0.42
CA ALA A 141 -3.39 3.23 -1.29
C ALA A 141 -3.05 3.00 -2.76
N GLN A 142 -4.07 2.73 -3.56
CA GLN A 142 -4.07 2.78 -5.01
C GLN A 142 -5.22 3.66 -5.46
N ILE A 143 -4.98 4.57 -6.40
CA ILE A 143 -5.99 5.50 -6.89
C ILE A 143 -6.37 5.08 -8.31
N LEU A 144 -7.64 4.77 -8.51
CA LEU A 144 -8.24 4.46 -9.80
C LEU A 144 -8.98 5.72 -10.27
N ARG A 145 -8.57 6.28 -11.42
CA ARG A 145 -9.18 7.50 -11.94
C ARG A 145 -10.52 7.17 -12.60
N GLY A 146 -11.55 7.93 -12.22
CA GLY A 146 -12.91 7.77 -12.75
C GLY A 146 -13.18 8.53 -14.04
N ASP A 147 -12.22 9.34 -14.51
CA ASP A 147 -12.36 10.10 -15.76
C ASP A 147 -12.36 9.12 -16.95
N ILE A 148 -13.42 9.18 -17.78
CA ILE A 148 -13.47 8.46 -19.05
C ILE A 148 -12.49 9.16 -20.01
N PRO A 149 -11.48 8.45 -20.55
CA PRO A 149 -10.56 9.03 -21.52
C PRO A 149 -11.31 9.70 -22.68
N SER A 150 -10.82 10.86 -23.13
CA SER A 150 -11.49 11.67 -24.15
C SER A 150 -11.77 10.91 -25.46
N HIS A 151 -10.97 9.90 -25.81
CA HIS A 151 -11.20 9.07 -27.01
C HIS A 151 -12.48 8.21 -26.97
N PHE A 152 -13.06 7.98 -25.79
CA PHE A 152 -14.36 7.32 -25.65
C PHE A 152 -15.54 8.30 -25.68
N GLN A 153 -15.29 9.61 -25.59
CA GLN A 153 -16.34 10.64 -25.67
C GLN A 153 -16.81 10.85 -27.11
N ASP A 154 -15.99 10.44 -28.10
CA ASP A 154 -16.30 10.46 -29.52
C ASP A 154 -16.97 9.15 -30.00
N ILE A 155 -17.05 8.11 -29.15
CA ILE A 155 -17.82 6.91 -29.45
C ILE A 155 -19.29 7.23 -29.17
N GLU A 156 -20.14 7.03 -30.18
CA GLU A 156 -21.57 7.32 -30.09
C GLU A 156 -22.16 6.81 -28.77
N ASN A 157 -22.81 7.73 -28.07
CA ASN A 157 -23.18 7.73 -26.66
C ASN A 157 -24.26 6.69 -26.26
N GLY A 158 -24.59 5.72 -27.13
CA GLY A 158 -25.59 4.70 -26.81
C GLY A 158 -27.01 5.25 -26.65
N GLU A 159 -27.28 6.48 -27.08
CA GLU A 159 -28.58 7.14 -26.91
C GLU A 159 -29.65 6.61 -27.86
N SER A 160 -29.27 5.86 -28.91
CA SER A 160 -30.18 5.20 -29.85
C SER A 160 -29.91 3.70 -29.94
N ALA A 161 -30.91 2.94 -30.38
CA ALA A 161 -30.76 1.52 -30.71
C ALA A 161 -29.68 1.28 -31.77
N ASP A 162 -29.46 2.25 -32.66
CA ASP A 162 -28.44 2.17 -33.72
C ASP A 162 -27.02 2.45 -33.22
N THR A 163 -26.87 3.02 -32.01
CA THR A 163 -25.59 3.38 -31.41
C THR A 163 -25.29 2.60 -30.12
N ALA A 164 -25.97 1.46 -29.93
CA ALA A 164 -25.90 0.68 -28.70
C ALA A 164 -24.47 0.23 -28.36
N ILE A 165 -24.10 0.33 -27.08
CA ILE A 165 -22.83 -0.19 -26.57
C ILE A 165 -22.98 -1.69 -26.34
N PHE A 166 -22.31 -2.50 -27.15
CA PHE A 166 -22.30 -3.95 -27.01
C PHE A 166 -21.18 -4.38 -26.06
N ILE A 167 -21.56 -5.03 -24.96
CA ILE A 167 -20.63 -5.69 -24.04
C ILE A 167 -20.76 -7.19 -24.28
N GLY A 168 -19.76 -7.77 -24.94
CA GLY A 168 -19.68 -9.20 -25.29
C GLY A 168 -18.51 -9.89 -24.60
#